data_AF-A0A6J2YAB9-F1
#
_entry.id   AF-A0A6J2YAB9-F1
#
_cell.length_a   1.000
_cell.length_b   1.000
_cell.length_c   1.000
_cell.angle_alpha   90.00
_cell.angle_beta   90.00
_cell.angle_gamma   90.00
#
_symmetry.space_group_name_H-M   'P 1'
#
loop_
_entity.id
_entity.type
_entity.pdbx_description
1 polymer ?
#
loop_
_entity_poly.entity_id
_entity_poly.type
_entity_poly.pdbx_seq_one_letter_code
_entity_poly.pdbx_strand_id
1 'polypeptide(L)'
;MERPGENKRFVYRLVLTGGPCGGKTTGQARLCTFFENLGWKVFRVPETASVLLSGGVKFTDLNEEEGSVFQENLLKTMLQIEDTFFELGRTCRRNCLIICDRGAMDASAFISTEKWERIMKDNSWNCIELRDNRYNQIIHMVSAAKGAEDYYTTEDHSCRSEGVELAKELDTKAAAAWVGHPYFDVIDNSTDFEGKIRRMIGAVCHKIGLDTGDRLLSDSKKHKFFVRGPLVDDSLFPPFQDFEVVHNYLQSNSPNQVRLRKRGQKGYYSYIHTVRRQNQPGDQVIEVKTQINHRDYINLLTQKDNSHFTIYKKRRCFIFNNQYFQLDIYEQPSHPRCRGLILLETYSALDDEKLKATLPTFLNIEQEVTGNPNYSMYNLSLREDWKNSKKYLKKGFLGPEDCPTHELKENGDSKSPNIYAKLNGHAGCNGLEGNVYEEV
;
A
#
# COMPACT_ATOMS: atom_id res chain seq x y z
N MET A 1 -24.01 -38.91 9.20
CA MET A 1 -24.07 -37.90 10.28
C MET A 1 -23.20 -36.73 9.88
N GLU A 2 -23.78 -35.76 9.17
CA GLU A 2 -23.16 -34.45 8.96
C GLU A 2 -23.25 -33.67 10.28
N ARG A 3 -22.13 -33.09 10.72
CA ARG A 3 -22.08 -32.30 11.96
C ARG A 3 -22.73 -30.94 11.72
N PRO A 4 -23.68 -30.48 12.57
CA PRO A 4 -24.28 -29.17 12.42
C PRO A 4 -23.24 -28.10 12.75
N GLY A 5 -22.94 -27.18 11.81
CA GLY A 5 -22.16 -25.97 12.08
C GLY A 5 -20.88 -25.72 11.27
N GLU A 6 -20.58 -26.49 10.22
CA GLU A 6 -19.49 -26.08 9.31
C GLU A 6 -19.94 -24.88 8.46
N ASN A 7 -19.57 -23.67 8.90
CA ASN A 7 -19.63 -22.47 8.05
C ASN A 7 -19.01 -22.80 6.69
N LYS A 8 -19.77 -22.62 5.61
CA LYS A 8 -19.35 -22.89 4.23
C LYS A 8 -18.09 -22.07 3.95
N ARG A 9 -16.94 -22.75 3.91
CA ARG A 9 -15.63 -22.11 3.76
C ARG A 9 -15.52 -21.52 2.36
N PHE A 10 -15.12 -20.26 2.27
CA PHE A 10 -15.12 -19.52 1.02
C PHE A 10 -13.69 -19.31 0.52
N VAL A 11 -13.40 -19.78 -0.71
CA VAL A 11 -12.15 -19.51 -1.41
C VAL A 11 -12.45 -18.51 -2.53
N TYR A 12 -11.86 -17.32 -2.45
CA TYR A 12 -12.04 -16.25 -3.41
C TYR A 12 -10.77 -16.04 -4.23
N ARG A 13 -10.88 -16.13 -5.55
CA ARG A 13 -9.78 -16.01 -6.50
C ARG A 13 -9.87 -14.66 -7.21
N LEU A 14 -8.91 -13.81 -6.91
CA LEU A 14 -8.83 -12.43 -7.38
C LEU A 14 -7.63 -12.28 -8.29
N VAL A 15 -7.82 -11.70 -9.48
CA VAL A 15 -6.70 -11.27 -10.33
C VAL A 15 -6.50 -9.77 -10.19
N LEU A 16 -5.26 -9.35 -10.02
CA LEU A 16 -4.86 -7.96 -10.21
C LEU A 16 -4.10 -7.83 -11.53
N THR A 17 -4.71 -7.17 -12.51
CA THR A 17 -4.13 -6.90 -13.83
C THR A 17 -3.86 -5.39 -14.01
N GLY A 18 -3.16 -5.03 -15.09
CA GLY A 18 -2.93 -3.65 -15.50
C GLY A 18 -1.52 -3.39 -16.01
N GLY A 19 -1.30 -2.17 -16.52
CA GLY A 19 0.00 -1.74 -17.02
C GLY A 19 1.07 -1.56 -15.93
N PRO A 20 2.32 -1.23 -16.31
CA PRO A 20 3.36 -0.89 -15.36
C PRO A 20 2.95 0.30 -14.49
N CYS A 21 3.47 0.38 -13.26
CA CYS A 21 3.19 1.47 -12.31
C CYS A 21 1.69 1.70 -11.99
N GLY A 22 0.82 0.70 -12.16
CA GLY A 22 -0.59 0.79 -11.76
C GLY A 22 -0.86 0.66 -10.25
N GLY A 23 0.14 0.28 -9.45
CA GLY A 23 0.01 0.08 -8.00
C GLY A 23 -0.35 -1.35 -7.57
N LYS A 24 -0.27 -2.35 -8.47
CA LYS A 24 -0.60 -3.76 -8.20
C LYS A 24 0.11 -4.32 -6.96
N THR A 25 1.45 -4.24 -6.90
CA THR A 25 2.25 -4.80 -5.79
C THR A 25 1.85 -4.20 -4.43
N THR A 26 1.67 -2.87 -4.39
CA THR A 26 1.18 -2.18 -3.18
C THR A 26 -0.25 -2.59 -2.84
N GLY A 27 -1.12 -2.71 -3.85
CA GLY A 27 -2.49 -3.19 -3.71
C GLY A 27 -2.56 -4.60 -3.12
N GLN A 28 -1.75 -5.54 -3.61
CA GLN A 28 -1.65 -6.90 -3.05
C GLN A 28 -1.27 -6.87 -1.57
N ALA A 29 -0.26 -6.08 -1.20
CA ALA A 29 0.19 -5.98 0.19
C ALA A 29 -0.92 -5.41 1.10
N ARG A 30 -1.70 -4.45 0.59
CA ARG A 30 -2.82 -3.82 1.31
C ARG A 30 -4.02 -4.75 1.44
N LEU A 31 -4.39 -5.48 0.37
CA LEU A 31 -5.40 -6.53 0.43
C LEU A 31 -5.00 -7.63 1.41
N CYS A 32 -3.75 -8.12 1.33
CA CYS A 32 -3.24 -9.12 2.26
C CYS A 32 -3.40 -8.67 3.72
N THR A 33 -2.90 -7.47 4.03
CA THR A 33 -3.00 -6.92 5.39
C THR A 33 -4.46 -6.77 5.83
N PHE A 34 -5.33 -6.29 4.94
CA PHE A 34 -6.74 -6.06 5.24
C PHE A 34 -7.47 -7.38 5.55
N PHE A 35 -7.39 -8.37 4.65
CA PHE A 35 -8.08 -9.65 4.80
C PHE A 35 -7.51 -10.51 5.93
N GLU A 36 -6.18 -10.51 6.14
CA GLU A 36 -5.58 -11.21 7.29
C GLU A 36 -6.04 -10.61 8.63
N ASN A 37 -6.23 -9.29 8.70
CA ASN A 37 -6.79 -8.63 9.89
C ASN A 37 -8.27 -8.99 10.12
N LEU A 38 -9.00 -9.38 9.08
CA LEU A 38 -10.36 -9.93 9.18
C LEU A 38 -10.37 -11.44 9.52
N GLY A 39 -9.20 -12.05 9.73
CA GLY A 39 -9.07 -13.47 10.06
C GLY A 39 -9.05 -14.40 8.84
N TRP A 40 -9.01 -13.88 7.62
CA TRP A 40 -8.88 -14.68 6.41
C TRP A 40 -7.45 -15.18 6.24
N LYS A 41 -7.29 -16.31 5.56
CA LYS A 41 -6.01 -16.72 5.01
C LYS A 41 -5.83 -16.03 3.66
N VAL A 42 -4.64 -15.48 3.40
CA VAL A 42 -4.32 -14.89 2.09
C VAL A 42 -3.16 -15.64 1.46
N PHE A 43 -3.30 -16.00 0.18
CA PHE A 43 -2.23 -16.47 -0.69
C PHE A 43 -1.98 -15.44 -1.79
N ARG A 44 -0.70 -15.29 -2.17
CA ARG A 44 -0.28 -14.47 -3.31
C ARG A 44 0.41 -15.38 -4.30
N VAL A 45 -0.13 -15.44 -5.50
CA VAL A 45 0.46 -16.16 -6.61
C VAL A 45 1.42 -15.20 -7.31
N PRO A 46 2.73 -15.53 -7.38
CA PRO A 46 3.72 -14.64 -8.00
C PRO A 46 3.52 -14.55 -9.52
N GLU A 47 3.94 -13.44 -10.11
CA GLU A 47 3.97 -13.26 -11.57
C GLU A 47 4.88 -14.32 -12.21
N THR A 48 4.30 -15.26 -12.96
CA THR A 48 5.04 -16.40 -13.53
C THR A 48 6.11 -15.95 -14.53
N ALA A 49 5.84 -14.88 -15.27
CA ALA A 49 6.82 -14.29 -16.18
C ALA A 49 8.08 -13.85 -15.42
N SER A 50 7.94 -13.18 -14.27
CA SER A 50 9.09 -12.79 -13.44
C SER A 50 9.87 -14.00 -12.93
N VAL A 51 9.19 -15.09 -12.57
CA VAL A 51 9.84 -16.35 -12.15
C VAL A 51 10.72 -16.90 -13.27
N LEU A 52 10.18 -17.04 -14.49
CA LEU A 52 10.92 -17.58 -15.63
C LEU A 52 12.07 -16.66 -16.07
N LEU A 53 11.84 -15.34 -16.11
CA LEU A 53 12.87 -14.36 -16.45
C LEU A 53 14.02 -14.36 -15.44
N SER A 54 13.71 -14.47 -14.15
CA SER A 54 14.73 -14.57 -13.10
C SER A 54 15.57 -15.85 -13.19
N GLY A 55 15.03 -16.89 -13.84
CA GLY A 55 15.72 -18.15 -14.14
C GLY A 55 16.69 -18.08 -15.32
N GLY A 56 16.85 -16.91 -15.95
CA GLY A 56 17.79 -16.70 -17.06
C GLY A 56 17.16 -16.70 -18.45
N VAL A 57 15.84 -16.80 -18.56
CA VAL A 57 15.16 -16.64 -19.85
C VAL A 57 15.21 -15.18 -20.29
N LYS A 58 15.60 -14.93 -21.53
CA LYS A 58 15.59 -13.60 -22.15
C LYS A 58 14.78 -13.61 -23.43
N PHE A 59 13.78 -12.74 -23.50
CA PHE A 59 12.95 -12.60 -24.71
C PHE A 59 13.75 -12.19 -25.95
N THR A 60 14.85 -11.45 -25.77
CA THR A 60 15.74 -11.00 -26.85
C THR A 60 16.46 -12.13 -27.56
N ASP A 61 16.58 -13.29 -26.91
CA ASP A 61 17.38 -14.40 -27.39
C ASP A 61 16.52 -15.42 -28.15
N LEU A 62 15.20 -15.19 -28.23
CA LEU A 62 14.23 -16.10 -28.83
C LEU A 62 13.86 -15.63 -30.25
N ASN A 63 13.89 -16.55 -31.20
CA ASN A 63 13.25 -16.33 -32.50
C ASN A 63 11.71 -16.44 -32.41
N GLU A 64 11.01 -16.20 -33.51
CA GLU A 64 9.54 -16.12 -33.50
C GLU A 64 8.83 -17.45 -33.14
N GLU A 65 9.41 -18.59 -33.55
CA GLU A 65 8.89 -19.92 -33.22
C GLU A 65 9.17 -20.26 -31.75
N GLU A 66 10.39 -20.03 -31.28
CA GLU A 66 10.81 -20.21 -29.88
C GLU A 66 9.99 -19.33 -28.94
N GLY A 67 9.69 -18.09 -29.35
CA GLY A 67 8.83 -17.18 -28.61
C GLY A 67 7.39 -17.71 -28.47
N SER A 68 6.87 -18.39 -29.49
CA SER A 68 5.53 -18.99 -29.44
C SER A 68 5.49 -20.18 -28.47
N VAL A 69 6.51 -21.05 -28.54
CA VAL A 69 6.68 -22.18 -27.60
C VAL A 69 6.88 -21.66 -26.17
N PHE A 70 7.63 -20.58 -26.00
CA PHE A 70 7.83 -19.97 -24.70
C PHE A 70 6.52 -19.45 -24.11
N GLN A 71 5.68 -18.77 -24.89
CA GLN A 71 4.40 -18.22 -24.44
C GLN A 71 3.42 -19.33 -24.04
N GLU A 72 3.40 -20.43 -24.80
CA GLU A 72 2.65 -21.63 -24.42
C GLU A 72 3.12 -22.20 -23.07
N ASN A 73 4.44 -22.39 -22.90
CA ASN A 73 5.01 -22.90 -21.65
C ASN A 73 4.79 -21.95 -20.47
N LEU A 74 4.85 -20.64 -20.71
CA LEU A 74 4.54 -19.61 -19.72
C LEU A 74 3.09 -19.78 -19.22
N LEU A 75 2.13 -19.92 -20.13
CA LEU A 75 0.73 -20.12 -19.78
C LEU A 75 0.52 -21.44 -19.04
N LYS A 76 1.09 -22.56 -19.51
CA LYS A 76 1.04 -23.86 -18.80
C LYS A 76 1.57 -23.74 -17.37
N THR A 77 2.71 -23.08 -17.20
CA THR A 77 3.35 -22.89 -15.89
C THR A 77 2.48 -22.03 -14.99
N MET A 78 1.90 -20.95 -15.52
CA MET A 78 1.01 -20.05 -14.78
C MET A 78 -0.21 -20.82 -14.26
N LEU A 79 -0.85 -21.60 -15.13
CA LEU A 79 -2.00 -22.42 -14.74
C LEU A 79 -1.63 -23.42 -13.62
N GLN A 80 -0.50 -24.11 -13.75
CA GLN A 80 -0.05 -25.06 -12.75
C GLN A 80 0.25 -24.43 -11.38
N ILE A 81 0.92 -23.27 -11.37
CA ILE A 81 1.21 -22.54 -10.13
C ILE A 81 -0.10 -22.09 -9.47
N GLU A 82 -1.01 -21.49 -10.24
CA GLU A 82 -2.32 -21.07 -9.76
C GLU A 82 -3.14 -22.23 -9.18
N ASP A 83 -3.20 -23.37 -9.88
CA ASP A 83 -3.95 -24.55 -9.43
C ASP A 83 -3.38 -25.08 -8.10
N THR A 84 -2.06 -25.07 -7.95
CA THR A 84 -1.39 -25.42 -6.68
C THR A 84 -1.89 -24.52 -5.54
N PHE A 85 -1.96 -23.20 -5.75
CA PHE A 85 -2.48 -22.28 -4.73
C PHE A 85 -3.99 -22.44 -4.51
N PHE A 86 -4.76 -22.74 -5.56
CA PHE A 86 -6.20 -22.99 -5.45
C PHE A 86 -6.49 -24.24 -4.62
N GLU A 87 -5.71 -25.30 -4.80
CA GLU A 87 -5.77 -26.51 -3.97
C GLU A 87 -5.38 -26.22 -2.51
N LEU A 88 -4.28 -25.51 -2.28
CA LEU A 88 -3.89 -25.07 -0.93
C LEU A 88 -4.98 -24.21 -0.28
N GLY A 89 -5.65 -23.34 -1.04
CA GLY A 89 -6.80 -22.56 -0.58
C GLY A 89 -7.97 -23.44 -0.15
N ARG A 90 -8.30 -24.49 -0.90
CA ARG A 90 -9.38 -25.44 -0.56
C ARG A 90 -9.09 -26.23 0.73
N THR A 91 -7.82 -26.50 1.03
CA THR A 91 -7.43 -27.19 2.27
C THR A 91 -7.42 -26.29 3.51
N CYS A 92 -7.56 -24.96 3.34
CA CYS A 92 -7.57 -24.03 4.46
C CYS A 92 -8.79 -24.22 5.38
N ARG A 93 -8.57 -24.07 6.70
CA ARG A 93 -9.62 -24.12 7.72
C ARG A 93 -10.36 -22.79 7.91
N ARG A 94 -9.95 -21.74 7.19
CA ARG A 94 -10.49 -20.38 7.26
C ARG A 94 -10.89 -19.93 5.86
N ASN A 95 -11.70 -18.88 5.75
CA ASN A 95 -11.93 -18.22 4.47
C ASN A 95 -10.59 -17.81 3.85
N CYS A 96 -10.47 -17.98 2.54
CA CYS A 96 -9.22 -17.84 1.83
C CYS A 96 -9.36 -16.86 0.67
N LEU A 97 -8.50 -15.85 0.61
CA LEU A 97 -8.33 -14.99 -0.55
C LEU A 97 -7.04 -15.41 -1.27
N ILE A 98 -7.13 -15.65 -2.58
CA ILE A 98 -5.99 -15.97 -3.43
C ILE A 98 -5.86 -14.83 -4.43
N ILE A 99 -4.74 -14.12 -4.38
CA ILE A 99 -4.47 -12.97 -5.24
C ILE A 99 -3.45 -13.38 -6.29
N CYS A 100 -3.84 -13.35 -7.56
CA CYS A 100 -2.96 -13.58 -8.69
C CYS A 100 -2.39 -12.26 -9.20
N ASP A 101 -1.05 -12.14 -9.22
CA ASP A 101 -0.36 -11.03 -9.89
C ASP A 101 -0.31 -11.31 -11.38
N ARG A 102 -1.29 -10.76 -12.11
CA ARG A 102 -1.71 -11.19 -13.46
C ARG A 102 -2.32 -12.60 -13.47
N GLY A 103 -3.22 -12.84 -14.41
CA GLY A 103 -3.88 -14.13 -14.61
C GLY A 103 -3.71 -14.66 -16.03
N ALA A 104 -4.33 -15.79 -16.34
CA ALA A 104 -4.17 -16.53 -17.60
C ALA A 104 -4.38 -15.65 -18.85
N MET A 105 -5.38 -14.77 -18.82
CA MET A 105 -5.67 -13.91 -19.96
C MET A 105 -4.63 -12.81 -20.17
N ASP A 106 -3.86 -12.41 -19.15
CA ASP A 106 -2.78 -11.43 -19.34
C ASP A 106 -1.72 -11.92 -20.34
N ALA A 107 -1.54 -13.24 -20.51
CA ALA A 107 -0.64 -13.79 -21.51
C ALA A 107 -1.06 -13.44 -22.95
N SER A 108 -2.37 -13.29 -23.22
CA SER A 108 -2.87 -12.94 -24.55
C SER A 108 -2.52 -11.51 -24.95
N ALA A 109 -2.21 -10.62 -23.99
CA ALA A 109 -1.82 -9.24 -24.26
C ALA A 109 -0.43 -9.11 -24.92
N PHE A 110 0.39 -10.16 -24.87
CA PHE A 110 1.78 -10.16 -25.34
C PHE A 110 2.00 -10.90 -26.66
N ILE A 111 0.95 -11.50 -27.23
CA ILE A 111 1.02 -12.24 -28.50
C ILE A 111 -0.10 -11.83 -29.46
N SER A 112 0.05 -12.18 -30.74
CA SER A 112 -1.02 -11.94 -31.72
C SER A 112 -2.22 -12.86 -31.50
N THR A 113 -3.40 -12.43 -31.93
CA THR A 113 -4.65 -13.19 -31.82
C THR A 113 -4.54 -14.57 -32.47
N GLU A 114 -3.90 -14.67 -33.63
CA GLU A 114 -3.74 -15.92 -34.36
C GLU A 114 -2.88 -16.92 -33.60
N LYS A 115 -1.81 -16.45 -32.93
CA LYS A 115 -0.95 -17.28 -32.08
C LYS A 115 -1.69 -17.72 -30.82
N TRP A 116 -2.47 -16.83 -30.20
CA TRP A 116 -3.30 -17.15 -29.05
C TRP A 116 -4.32 -18.25 -29.37
N GLU A 117 -5.06 -18.11 -30.47
CA GLU A 117 -6.04 -19.11 -30.91
C GLU A 117 -5.39 -20.47 -31.19
N ARG A 118 -4.19 -20.49 -31.77
CA ARG A 118 -3.42 -21.72 -31.98
C ARG A 118 -3.05 -22.38 -30.65
N ILE A 119 -2.47 -21.63 -29.70
CA ILE A 119 -2.11 -22.15 -28.36
C ILE A 119 -3.34 -22.72 -27.65
N MET A 120 -4.47 -22.01 -27.70
CA MET A 120 -5.73 -22.46 -27.11
C MET A 120 -6.22 -23.77 -27.73
N LYS A 121 -6.18 -23.88 -29.06
CA LYS A 121 -6.59 -25.07 -29.79
C LYS A 121 -5.69 -26.28 -29.50
N ASP A 122 -4.38 -26.08 -29.57
CA ASP A 122 -3.38 -27.15 -29.40
C ASP A 122 -3.42 -27.74 -27.98
N ASN A 123 -3.80 -26.93 -26.99
CA ASN A 123 -3.93 -27.36 -25.60
C ASN A 123 -5.37 -27.73 -25.19
N SER A 124 -6.33 -27.70 -26.13
CA SER A 124 -7.75 -27.94 -25.86
C SER A 124 -8.31 -27.04 -24.74
N TRP A 125 -7.82 -25.81 -24.65
CA TRP A 125 -8.33 -24.80 -23.72
C TRP A 125 -9.44 -23.99 -24.38
N ASN A 126 -10.29 -23.40 -23.53
CA ASN A 126 -11.31 -22.47 -23.99
C ASN A 126 -11.34 -21.21 -23.12
N CYS A 127 -11.71 -20.09 -23.72
CA CYS A 127 -11.67 -18.80 -23.07
C CYS A 127 -12.65 -18.69 -21.90
N ILE A 128 -13.78 -19.42 -21.91
CA ILE A 128 -14.75 -19.37 -20.81
C ILE A 128 -14.15 -19.99 -19.55
N GLU A 129 -13.49 -21.15 -19.68
CA GLU A 129 -12.81 -21.78 -18.55
C GLU A 129 -11.66 -20.92 -18.04
N LEU A 130 -10.81 -20.38 -18.92
CA LEU A 130 -9.66 -19.58 -18.51
C LEU A 130 -10.04 -18.20 -17.96
N ARG A 131 -11.04 -17.54 -18.55
CA ARG A 131 -11.46 -16.19 -18.15
C ARG A 131 -12.47 -16.25 -17.02
N ASP A 132 -13.59 -16.94 -17.20
CA ASP A 132 -14.81 -16.79 -16.39
C ASP A 132 -14.86 -17.79 -15.21
N ASN A 133 -14.59 -19.07 -15.45
CA ASN A 133 -14.77 -20.10 -14.41
C ASN A 133 -13.57 -20.19 -13.47
N ARG A 134 -12.39 -19.74 -13.91
CA ARG A 134 -11.16 -19.83 -13.14
C ARG A 134 -11.07 -18.81 -12.02
N TYR A 135 -11.55 -17.59 -12.24
CA TYR A 135 -11.42 -16.45 -11.33
C TYR A 135 -12.80 -15.96 -10.86
N ASN A 136 -12.88 -15.46 -9.63
CA ASN A 136 -14.13 -14.89 -9.13
C ASN A 136 -14.27 -13.42 -9.49
N GLN A 137 -13.15 -12.70 -9.55
CA GLN A 137 -13.12 -11.27 -9.86
C GLN A 137 -11.78 -10.89 -10.46
N ILE A 138 -11.84 -9.93 -11.37
CA ILE A 138 -10.68 -9.32 -12.01
C ILE A 138 -10.70 -7.83 -11.68
N ILE A 139 -9.57 -7.31 -11.20
CA ILE A 139 -9.39 -5.88 -10.98
C ILE A 139 -8.28 -5.36 -11.87
N HIS A 140 -8.63 -4.41 -12.75
CA HIS A 140 -7.68 -3.67 -13.56
C HIS A 140 -7.22 -2.41 -12.82
N MET A 141 -5.95 -2.41 -12.42
CA MET A 141 -5.30 -1.25 -11.81
C MET A 141 -4.67 -0.39 -12.92
N VAL A 142 -5.34 0.69 -13.29
CA VAL A 142 -4.91 1.58 -14.40
C VAL A 142 -3.51 2.13 -14.13
N SER A 143 -2.61 2.05 -15.10
CA SER A 143 -1.25 2.61 -14.98
C SER A 143 -1.25 4.09 -14.59
N ALA A 144 -0.30 4.54 -13.76
CA ALA A 144 -0.08 5.97 -13.51
C ALA A 144 0.18 6.75 -14.81
N ALA A 145 0.68 6.08 -15.86
CA ALA A 145 0.83 6.68 -17.18
C ALA A 145 -0.51 7.21 -17.76
N LYS A 146 -1.68 6.85 -17.25
CA LYS A 146 -2.98 7.38 -17.71
C LYS A 146 -3.65 8.24 -16.63
N GLY A 147 -3.64 9.56 -16.81
CA GLY A 147 -4.34 10.50 -15.92
C GLY A 147 -3.63 10.78 -14.59
N ALA A 148 -2.36 10.36 -14.47
CA ALA A 148 -1.47 10.64 -13.36
C ALA A 148 -0.01 10.64 -13.83
N GLU A 149 0.24 11.11 -15.06
CA GLU A 149 1.53 11.05 -15.75
C GLU A 149 2.69 11.61 -14.92
N ASP A 150 2.43 12.66 -14.14
CA ASP A 150 3.38 13.30 -13.23
C ASP A 150 3.97 12.33 -12.18
N TYR A 151 3.29 11.21 -11.91
CA TYR A 151 3.71 10.18 -10.95
C TYR A 151 4.30 8.93 -11.61
N TYR A 152 4.43 8.92 -12.95
CA TYR A 152 5.04 7.81 -13.68
C TYR A 152 6.56 7.99 -13.74
N THR A 153 7.28 7.36 -12.81
CA THR A 153 8.76 7.39 -12.76
C THR A 153 9.34 6.03 -13.16
N THR A 154 10.35 6.03 -14.04
CA THR A 154 11.11 4.84 -14.44
C THR A 154 12.32 4.55 -13.54
N GLU A 155 12.70 5.48 -12.66
CA GLU A 155 13.97 5.45 -11.91
C GLU A 155 14.10 4.34 -10.85
N ASP A 156 13.00 3.85 -10.26
CA ASP A 156 13.04 2.90 -9.12
C ASP A 156 12.81 1.42 -9.52
N HIS A 157 12.66 1.13 -10.81
CA HIS A 157 12.42 -0.24 -11.30
C HIS A 157 13.49 -0.62 -12.32
N SER A 158 14.54 -1.30 -11.85
CA SER A 158 15.70 -1.80 -12.62
C SER A 158 15.38 -2.72 -13.81
N CYS A 159 14.10 -2.94 -14.13
CA CYS A 159 13.62 -3.78 -15.23
C CYS A 159 12.66 -3.05 -16.18
N ARG A 160 12.48 -1.73 -16.10
CA ARG A 160 11.49 -1.01 -16.93
C ARG A 160 12.11 0.15 -17.68
N SER A 161 12.20 -0.01 -19.00
CA SER A 161 12.72 0.97 -19.96
C SER A 161 11.59 1.60 -20.79
N GLU A 162 10.33 1.26 -20.53
CA GLU A 162 9.21 1.69 -21.35
C GLU A 162 8.80 3.16 -21.07
N GLY A 163 8.76 3.96 -22.14
CA GLY A 163 8.21 5.33 -22.11
C GLY A 163 6.72 5.36 -21.74
N VAL A 164 6.22 6.56 -21.42
CA VAL A 164 4.85 6.79 -20.96
C VAL A 164 3.82 6.26 -21.99
N GLU A 165 4.08 6.44 -23.28
CA GLU A 165 3.21 6.02 -24.38
C GLU A 165 3.09 4.50 -24.45
N LEU A 166 4.22 3.79 -24.36
CA LEU A 166 4.25 2.33 -24.34
C LEU A 166 3.55 1.79 -23.09
N ALA A 167 3.73 2.45 -21.94
CA ALA A 167 3.01 2.09 -20.72
C ALA A 167 1.49 2.26 -20.84
N LYS A 168 1.03 3.33 -21.53
CA LYS A 168 -0.40 3.53 -21.85
C LYS A 168 -0.94 2.40 -22.73
N GLU A 169 -0.19 2.03 -23.77
CA GLU A 169 -0.57 0.96 -24.69
C GLU A 169 -0.65 -0.40 -23.98
N LEU A 170 0.38 -0.76 -23.22
CA LEU A 170 0.42 -2.01 -22.45
C LEU A 170 -0.72 -2.07 -21.42
N ASP A 171 -1.06 -0.96 -20.79
CA ASP A 171 -2.22 -0.89 -19.89
C ASP A 171 -3.54 -1.15 -20.63
N THR A 172 -3.72 -0.58 -21.83
CA THR A 172 -4.91 -0.83 -22.65
C THR A 172 -5.00 -2.29 -23.07
N LYS A 173 -3.88 -2.89 -23.51
CA LYS A 173 -3.82 -4.30 -23.91
C LYS A 173 -4.15 -5.23 -22.74
N ALA A 174 -3.62 -4.94 -21.54
CA ALA A 174 -3.93 -5.71 -20.33
C ALA A 174 -5.42 -5.65 -19.98
N ALA A 175 -6.04 -4.46 -20.05
CA ALA A 175 -7.49 -4.33 -19.84
C ALA A 175 -8.30 -5.10 -20.89
N ALA A 176 -7.91 -4.98 -22.16
CA ALA A 176 -8.59 -5.60 -23.30
C ALA A 176 -8.61 -7.14 -23.20
N ALA A 177 -7.55 -7.75 -22.67
CA ALA A 177 -7.45 -9.19 -22.49
C ALA A 177 -8.55 -9.78 -21.58
N TRP A 178 -9.09 -8.97 -20.67
CA TRP A 178 -10.12 -9.39 -19.71
C TRP A 178 -11.54 -8.98 -20.10
N VAL A 179 -11.71 -8.32 -21.25
CA VAL A 179 -13.03 -7.92 -21.74
C VAL A 179 -13.93 -9.15 -21.92
N GLY A 180 -15.14 -9.05 -21.35
CA GLY A 180 -16.15 -10.11 -21.35
C GLY A 180 -16.20 -10.94 -20.06
N HIS A 181 -15.28 -10.76 -19.11
CA HIS A 181 -15.44 -11.35 -17.77
C HIS A 181 -16.63 -10.71 -17.03
N PRO A 182 -17.53 -11.50 -16.41
CA PRO A 182 -18.74 -10.97 -15.76
C PRO A 182 -18.47 -10.06 -14.55
N TYR A 183 -17.32 -10.24 -13.90
CA TYR A 183 -16.92 -9.48 -12.71
C TYR A 183 -15.56 -8.82 -12.93
N PHE A 184 -15.55 -7.76 -13.75
CA PHE A 184 -14.37 -6.97 -14.09
C PHE A 184 -14.53 -5.55 -13.56
N ASP A 185 -13.66 -5.13 -12.65
CA ASP A 185 -13.67 -3.80 -12.04
C ASP A 185 -12.42 -3.00 -12.47
N VAL A 186 -12.62 -1.75 -12.88
CA VAL A 186 -11.54 -0.84 -13.31
C VAL A 186 -11.29 0.20 -12.23
N ILE A 187 -10.05 0.30 -11.76
CA ILE A 187 -9.62 1.27 -10.75
C ILE A 187 -8.69 2.29 -11.41
N ASP A 188 -9.27 3.42 -11.81
CA ASP A 188 -8.59 4.55 -12.47
C ASP A 188 -7.75 5.41 -11.51
N ASN A 189 -7.15 6.50 -12.01
CA ASN A 189 -6.36 7.46 -11.22
C ASN A 189 -7.14 8.74 -10.87
N SER A 190 -8.48 8.68 -10.80
CA SER A 190 -9.33 9.84 -10.47
C SER A 190 -9.16 10.37 -9.03
N THR A 191 -8.51 9.59 -8.18
CA THR A 191 -8.23 9.91 -6.78
C THR A 191 -6.74 9.83 -6.52
N ASP A 192 -6.30 10.35 -5.37
CA ASP A 192 -4.96 10.09 -4.87
C ASP A 192 -4.68 8.57 -4.74
N PHE A 193 -3.39 8.22 -4.60
CA PHE A 193 -2.97 6.83 -4.59
C PHE A 193 -3.63 6.02 -3.45
N GLU A 194 -3.80 6.62 -2.27
CA GLU A 194 -4.49 5.95 -1.15
C GLU A 194 -5.99 5.75 -1.42
N GLY A 195 -6.67 6.75 -1.97
CA GLY A 195 -8.06 6.64 -2.43
C GLY A 195 -8.22 5.55 -3.49
N LYS A 196 -7.24 5.41 -4.39
CA LYS A 196 -7.22 4.35 -5.41
C LYS A 196 -7.14 2.96 -4.78
N ILE A 197 -6.21 2.75 -3.85
CA ILE A 197 -6.08 1.48 -3.12
C ILE A 197 -7.35 1.18 -2.32
N ARG A 198 -7.96 2.19 -1.69
CA ARG A 198 -9.21 2.01 -0.95
C ARG A 198 -10.35 1.57 -1.86
N ARG A 199 -10.52 2.19 -3.04
CA ARG A 199 -11.51 1.78 -4.04
C ARG A 199 -11.30 0.34 -4.51
N MET A 200 -10.05 -0.06 -4.73
CA MET A 200 -9.70 -1.45 -5.04
C MET A 200 -10.15 -2.41 -3.93
N ILE A 201 -9.83 -2.14 -2.67
CA ILE A 201 -10.28 -2.98 -1.54
C ILE A 201 -11.82 -2.99 -1.44
N GLY A 202 -12.45 -1.83 -1.65
CA GLY A 202 -13.91 -1.68 -1.70
C GLY A 202 -14.56 -2.58 -2.74
N ALA A 203 -14.04 -2.57 -3.96
CA ALA A 203 -14.51 -3.42 -5.05
C ALA A 203 -14.42 -4.91 -4.69
N VAL A 204 -13.31 -5.35 -4.08
CA VAL A 204 -13.18 -6.75 -3.63
C VAL A 204 -14.22 -7.08 -2.56
N CYS A 205 -14.35 -6.24 -1.54
CA CYS A 205 -15.24 -6.52 -0.42
C CYS A 205 -16.71 -6.54 -0.84
N HIS A 206 -17.11 -5.60 -1.70
CA HIS A 206 -18.46 -5.53 -2.25
C HIS A 206 -18.82 -6.82 -3.00
N LYS A 207 -17.91 -7.34 -3.84
CA LYS A 207 -18.15 -8.59 -4.58
C LYS A 207 -18.14 -9.83 -3.71
N ILE A 208 -17.30 -9.87 -2.67
CA ILE A 208 -17.31 -10.97 -1.69
C ILE A 208 -18.60 -10.93 -0.83
N GLY A 209 -19.28 -9.78 -0.74
CA GLY A 209 -20.41 -9.58 0.15
C GLY A 209 -19.99 -9.37 1.61
N LEU A 210 -18.79 -8.85 1.84
CA LEU A 210 -18.35 -8.42 3.16
C LEU A 210 -18.93 -7.03 3.43
N ASP A 211 -19.71 -6.92 4.50
CA ASP A 211 -20.09 -5.62 5.04
C ASP A 211 -18.85 -4.98 5.66
N THR A 212 -18.28 -4.02 4.96
CA THR A 212 -17.09 -3.29 5.38
C THR A 212 -17.41 -2.08 6.23
N GLY A 213 -18.70 -1.83 6.49
CA GLY A 213 -19.20 -0.63 7.15
C GLY A 213 -18.58 0.64 6.57
N ASP A 214 -18.25 1.58 7.43
CA ASP A 214 -17.72 2.90 7.06
C ASP A 214 -16.23 2.90 6.66
N ARG A 215 -15.57 1.75 6.71
CA ARG A 215 -14.11 1.65 6.65
C ARG A 215 -13.53 1.94 5.26
N LEU A 216 -14.33 1.76 4.22
CA LEU A 216 -13.95 1.91 2.80
C LEU A 216 -14.67 3.05 2.08
N LEU A 217 -15.51 3.81 2.77
CA LEU A 217 -16.13 5.01 2.21
C LEU A 217 -15.06 6.07 1.88
N SER A 218 -15.33 6.90 0.87
CA SER A 218 -14.38 7.87 0.28
C SER A 218 -13.86 8.94 1.26
N ASP A 219 -14.57 9.13 2.35
CA ASP A 219 -14.37 10.03 3.48
C ASP A 219 -13.79 9.32 4.72
N SER A 220 -13.48 8.02 4.63
CA SER A 220 -12.86 7.28 5.74
C SER A 220 -11.48 7.82 6.06
N LYS A 221 -11.35 8.48 7.22
CA LYS A 221 -10.13 9.10 7.74
C LYS A 221 -9.55 8.26 8.86
N LYS A 222 -8.22 8.34 9.03
CA LYS A 222 -7.58 7.77 10.21
C LYS A 222 -7.83 8.68 11.40
N HIS A 223 -8.41 8.13 12.45
CA HIS A 223 -8.58 8.82 13.72
C HIS A 223 -7.64 8.23 14.77
N LYS A 224 -7.04 9.10 15.57
CA LYS A 224 -6.10 8.75 16.63
C LYS A 224 -6.54 9.43 17.92
N PHE A 225 -6.74 8.65 18.97
CA PHE A 225 -7.18 9.12 20.27
C PHE A 225 -6.15 8.82 21.35
N PHE A 226 -5.97 9.77 22.28
CA PHE A 226 -5.16 9.56 23.47
C PHE A 226 -6.00 8.85 24.53
N VAL A 227 -5.47 7.74 25.05
CA VAL A 227 -6.09 6.97 26.13
C VAL A 227 -5.28 7.19 27.40
N ARG A 228 -5.91 7.73 28.45
CA ARG A 228 -5.26 7.92 29.75
C ARG A 228 -5.09 6.57 30.44
N GLY A 229 -3.85 6.25 30.81
CA GLY A 229 -3.54 5.09 31.64
C GLY A 229 -3.99 5.25 33.10
N PRO A 230 -4.03 4.15 33.88
CA PRO A 230 -3.61 2.80 33.52
C PRO A 230 -4.58 2.08 32.57
N LEU A 231 -4.09 1.06 31.87
CA LEU A 231 -4.92 0.23 31.01
C LEU A 231 -5.96 -0.53 31.86
N VAL A 232 -7.20 -0.61 31.37
CA VAL A 232 -8.25 -1.40 32.01
C VAL A 232 -7.97 -2.89 31.91
N ASP A 233 -8.64 -3.67 32.74
CA ASP A 233 -8.46 -5.12 32.80
C ASP A 233 -8.80 -5.81 31.46
N ASP A 234 -8.02 -6.84 31.12
CA ASP A 234 -8.14 -7.59 29.86
C ASP A 234 -9.53 -8.24 29.69
N SER A 235 -10.24 -8.53 30.78
CA SER A 235 -11.60 -9.12 30.74
C SER A 235 -12.68 -8.20 30.16
N LEU A 236 -12.46 -6.88 30.16
CA LEU A 236 -13.39 -5.91 29.58
C LEU A 236 -13.26 -5.80 28.07
N PHE A 237 -12.17 -6.30 27.49
CA PHE A 237 -11.97 -6.26 26.05
C PHE A 237 -12.79 -7.34 25.35
N PRO A 238 -13.37 -7.04 24.17
CA PRO A 238 -13.84 -8.08 23.27
C PRO A 238 -12.65 -8.95 22.80
N PRO A 239 -12.89 -10.08 22.11
CA PRO A 239 -11.81 -10.91 21.59
C PRO A 239 -10.75 -10.08 20.85
N PHE A 240 -9.51 -10.17 21.33
CA PHE A 240 -8.41 -9.33 20.86
C PHE A 240 -7.19 -10.17 20.48
N GLN A 241 -6.27 -9.55 19.73
CA GLN A 241 -4.97 -10.12 19.37
C GLN A 241 -3.88 -9.10 19.67
N ASP A 242 -2.85 -9.55 20.39
CA ASP A 242 -1.69 -8.72 20.73
C ASP A 242 -0.52 -8.99 19.78
N PHE A 243 0.13 -7.93 19.33
CA PHE A 243 1.31 -7.99 18.47
C PHE A 243 2.45 -7.20 19.08
N GLU A 244 3.64 -7.76 19.05
CA GLU A 244 4.89 -7.04 19.30
C GLU A 244 5.23 -6.23 18.05
N VAL A 245 5.43 -4.93 18.21
CA VAL A 245 5.77 -4.05 17.10
C VAL A 245 6.97 -3.19 17.47
N VAL A 246 7.99 -3.23 16.60
CA VAL A 246 9.21 -2.45 16.73
C VAL A 246 9.38 -1.57 15.50
N HIS A 247 9.63 -0.28 15.72
CA HIS A 247 9.92 0.68 14.64
C HIS A 247 11.32 1.26 14.79
N ASN A 248 12.01 1.38 13.65
CA ASN A 248 13.29 2.05 13.54
C ASN A 248 13.23 3.05 12.39
N TYR A 249 13.69 4.28 12.63
CA TYR A 249 13.91 5.25 11.56
C TYR A 249 15.32 5.05 11.00
N LEU A 250 15.44 5.13 9.67
CA LEU A 250 16.72 5.04 8.96
C LEU A 250 17.15 6.43 8.52
N GLN A 251 18.44 6.57 8.20
CA GLN A 251 18.99 7.81 7.67
C GLN A 251 18.33 8.14 6.32
N SER A 252 17.86 9.37 6.16
CA SER A 252 17.29 9.88 4.91
C SER A 252 17.49 11.38 4.78
N ASN A 253 17.49 11.86 3.53
CA ASN A 253 17.55 13.29 3.25
C ASN A 253 16.22 13.94 3.64
N SER A 254 16.26 14.92 4.54
CA SER A 254 15.07 15.72 4.90
C SER A 254 14.49 16.40 3.65
N PRO A 255 13.16 16.41 3.42
CA PRO A 255 12.09 16.00 4.32
C PRO A 255 11.61 14.54 4.19
N ASN A 256 12.32 13.70 3.43
CA ASN A 256 11.97 12.29 3.27
C ASN A 256 12.17 11.52 4.56
N GLN A 257 11.32 10.53 4.81
CA GLN A 257 11.41 9.67 5.99
C GLN A 257 11.49 8.22 5.54
N VAL A 258 12.45 7.50 6.09
CA VAL A 258 12.58 6.06 5.88
C VAL A 258 12.43 5.36 7.22
N ARG A 259 11.59 4.32 7.28
CA ARG A 259 11.38 3.53 8.49
C ARG A 259 11.27 2.05 8.20
N LEU A 260 11.75 1.25 9.14
CA LEU A 260 11.52 -0.18 9.22
C LEU A 260 10.52 -0.49 10.32
N ARG A 261 9.63 -1.44 10.04
CA ARG A 261 8.70 -2.00 11.01
C ARG A 261 8.88 -3.51 11.07
N LYS A 262 9.14 -4.03 12.27
CA LYS A 262 9.02 -5.45 12.62
C LYS A 262 7.73 -5.62 13.41
N ARG A 263 6.82 -6.49 12.96
CA ARG A 263 5.56 -6.81 13.66
C ARG A 263 5.37 -8.32 13.71
N GLY A 264 5.05 -8.86 14.87
CA GLY A 264 4.86 -10.30 15.02
C GLY A 264 4.20 -10.73 16.32
N GLN A 265 4.07 -12.04 16.47
CA GLN A 265 3.60 -12.71 17.68
C GLN A 265 4.18 -14.13 17.72
N LYS A 266 4.40 -14.68 18.92
CA LYS A 266 4.84 -16.07 19.12
C LYS A 266 6.09 -16.44 18.30
N GLY A 267 7.04 -15.52 18.18
CA GLY A 267 8.30 -15.74 17.46
C GLY A 267 8.24 -15.61 15.93
N TYR A 268 7.06 -15.37 15.34
CA TYR A 268 6.91 -15.15 13.90
C TYR A 268 6.72 -13.66 13.59
N TYR A 269 7.51 -13.13 12.66
CA TYR A 269 7.55 -11.71 12.34
C TYR A 269 7.39 -11.41 10.86
N SER A 270 6.76 -10.27 10.59
CA SER A 270 6.68 -9.60 9.30
C SER A 270 7.49 -8.32 9.34
N TYR A 271 8.10 -7.97 8.21
CA TYR A 271 8.97 -6.81 8.09
C TYR A 271 8.49 -5.92 6.94
N ILE A 272 8.39 -4.63 7.20
CA ILE A 272 8.00 -3.64 6.20
C ILE A 272 9.02 -2.52 6.21
N HIS A 273 9.51 -2.19 5.02
CA HIS A 273 10.25 -0.98 4.73
C HIS A 273 9.29 0.08 4.20
N THR A 274 9.26 1.25 4.82
CA THR A 274 8.42 2.37 4.39
C THR A 274 9.29 3.55 4.01
N VAL A 275 9.14 4.02 2.78
CA VAL A 275 9.78 5.22 2.26
C VAL A 275 8.71 6.26 2.03
N ARG A 276 8.81 7.39 2.72
CA ARG A 276 7.94 8.53 2.58
C ARG A 276 8.71 9.65 1.89
N ARG A 277 8.25 10.05 0.71
CA ARG A 277 8.83 11.16 -0.06
C ARG A 277 7.94 12.40 0.09
N GLN A 278 8.56 13.50 0.51
CA GLN A 278 7.94 14.83 0.60
C GLN A 278 8.59 15.72 -0.48
N ASN A 279 7.86 16.68 -1.05
CA ASN A 279 8.25 17.54 -2.18
C ASN A 279 8.11 16.90 -3.58
N GLN A 280 6.99 16.25 -3.85
CA GLN A 280 6.56 15.92 -5.22
C GLN A 280 5.73 17.09 -5.79
N PRO A 281 5.57 17.21 -7.13
CA PRO A 281 4.74 18.27 -7.72
C PRO A 281 3.35 18.31 -7.06
N GLY A 282 2.90 19.50 -6.61
CA GLY A 282 1.58 19.70 -6.02
C GLY A 282 1.45 19.38 -4.52
N ASP A 283 2.53 19.47 -3.73
CA ASP A 283 2.55 19.27 -2.26
C ASP A 283 2.04 17.89 -1.79
N GLN A 284 1.95 16.91 -2.70
CA GLN A 284 1.54 15.55 -2.35
C GLN A 284 2.63 14.77 -1.64
N VAL A 285 2.23 14.04 -0.60
CA VAL A 285 3.11 13.18 0.20
C VAL A 285 2.91 11.74 -0.23
N ILE A 286 3.94 11.12 -0.81
CA ILE A 286 3.88 9.72 -1.27
C ILE A 286 4.50 8.82 -0.20
N GLU A 287 3.77 7.80 0.25
CA GLU A 287 4.28 6.78 1.17
C GLU A 287 4.27 5.40 0.50
N VAL A 288 5.46 4.85 0.24
CA VAL A 288 5.65 3.52 -0.36
C VAL A 288 5.96 2.51 0.75
N LYS A 289 5.20 1.41 0.81
CA LYS A 289 5.37 0.31 1.78
C LYS A 289 5.80 -0.96 1.06
N THR A 290 7.01 -1.42 1.29
CA THR A 290 7.58 -2.64 0.69
C THR A 290 7.72 -3.72 1.76
N GLN A 291 7.17 -4.91 1.51
CA GLN A 291 7.42 -6.06 2.38
C GLN A 291 8.81 -6.60 2.11
N ILE A 292 9.56 -6.88 3.19
CA ILE A 292 10.94 -7.39 3.09
C ILE A 292 11.08 -8.68 3.91
N ASN A 293 12.12 -9.46 3.62
CA ASN A 293 12.44 -10.64 4.41
C ASN A 293 13.30 -10.28 5.64
N HIS A 294 13.60 -11.27 6.49
CA HIS A 294 14.40 -11.06 7.70
C HIS A 294 15.84 -10.60 7.41
N ARG A 295 16.48 -11.14 6.37
CA ARG A 295 17.86 -10.80 6.00
C ARG A 295 17.96 -9.34 5.59
N ASP A 296 17.07 -8.89 4.71
CA ASP A 296 17.01 -7.51 4.25
C ASP A 296 16.71 -6.55 5.40
N TYR A 297 15.82 -6.94 6.33
CA TYR A 297 15.55 -6.17 7.53
C TYR A 297 16.82 -5.95 8.37
N ILE A 298 17.60 -7.01 8.62
CA ILE A 298 18.86 -6.90 9.38
C ILE A 298 19.88 -6.03 8.65
N ASN A 299 20.01 -6.19 7.33
CA ASN A 299 20.91 -5.38 6.53
C ASN A 299 20.53 -3.89 6.57
N LEU A 300 19.27 -3.54 6.36
CA LEU A 300 18.80 -2.16 6.39
C LEU A 300 18.87 -1.53 7.80
N LEU A 301 18.77 -2.35 8.85
CA LEU A 301 18.88 -1.89 10.24
C LEU A 301 20.27 -1.29 10.55
N THR A 302 21.31 -1.63 9.77
CA THR A 302 22.64 -1.01 9.88
C THR A 302 22.63 0.50 9.59
N GLN A 303 21.65 0.98 8.81
CA GLN A 303 21.49 2.39 8.42
C GLN A 303 20.57 3.17 9.38
N LYS A 304 20.39 2.66 10.60
CA LYS A 304 19.52 3.29 11.61
C LYS A 304 19.94 4.73 11.88
N ASP A 305 18.98 5.64 11.92
CA ASP A 305 19.23 7.03 12.30
C ASP A 305 19.41 7.13 13.81
N ASN A 306 20.61 7.55 14.22
CA ASN A 306 20.98 7.71 15.62
C ASN A 306 20.25 8.87 16.32
N SER A 307 19.66 9.81 15.57
CA SER A 307 18.85 10.90 16.14
C SER A 307 17.45 10.45 16.59
N HIS A 308 17.07 9.20 16.29
CA HIS A 308 15.82 8.60 16.73
C HIS A 308 16.05 7.43 17.70
N PHE A 309 15.15 7.28 18.67
CA PHE A 309 15.00 6.08 19.49
C PHE A 309 14.24 5.00 18.71
N THR A 310 14.59 3.74 18.98
CA THR A 310 13.73 2.61 18.59
C THR A 310 12.45 2.69 19.40
N ILE A 311 11.31 2.54 18.72
CA ILE A 311 10.00 2.49 19.39
C ILE A 311 9.61 1.03 19.55
N TYR A 312 9.33 0.65 20.79
CA TYR A 312 8.73 -0.62 21.15
C TYR A 312 7.28 -0.37 21.54
N LYS A 313 6.37 -1.16 21.00
CA LYS A 313 4.97 -1.09 21.37
C LYS A 313 4.30 -2.45 21.28
N LYS A 314 3.36 -2.66 22.19
CA LYS A 314 2.37 -3.73 22.12
C LYS A 314 1.13 -3.19 21.43
N ARG A 315 0.80 -3.75 20.27
CA ARG A 315 -0.40 -3.38 19.50
C ARG A 315 -1.50 -4.40 19.75
N ARG A 316 -2.54 -4.00 20.47
CA ARG A 316 -3.74 -4.79 20.70
C ARG A 316 -4.79 -4.45 19.64
N CYS A 317 -5.18 -5.44 18.85
CA CYS A 317 -6.18 -5.30 17.81
C CYS A 317 -7.49 -5.97 18.24
N PHE A 318 -8.60 -5.26 18.12
CA PHE A 318 -9.93 -5.79 18.48
C PHE A 318 -11.03 -5.12 17.68
N ILE A 319 -12.23 -5.72 17.70
CA ILE A 319 -13.43 -5.17 17.08
C ILE A 319 -14.42 -4.81 18.19
N PHE A 320 -14.98 -3.61 18.13
CA PHE A 320 -16.01 -3.13 19.06
C PHE A 320 -17.03 -2.29 18.27
N ASN A 321 -18.32 -2.50 18.49
CA ASN A 321 -19.40 -1.82 17.74
C ASN A 321 -19.21 -1.86 16.21
N ASN A 322 -18.84 -3.03 15.68
CA ASN A 322 -18.52 -3.27 14.26
C ASN A 322 -17.34 -2.43 13.71
N GLN A 323 -16.60 -1.75 14.58
CA GLN A 323 -15.45 -0.92 14.25
C GLN A 323 -14.17 -1.61 14.72
N TYR A 324 -13.16 -1.63 13.87
CA TYR A 324 -11.86 -2.21 14.20
C TYR A 324 -10.93 -1.16 14.80
N PHE A 325 -10.30 -1.51 15.91
CA PHE A 325 -9.40 -0.64 16.64
C PHE A 325 -8.01 -1.25 16.75
N GLN A 326 -7.01 -0.38 16.75
CA GLN A 326 -5.62 -0.70 17.08
C GLN A 326 -5.21 0.13 18.29
N LEU A 327 -5.00 -0.51 19.42
CA LEU A 327 -4.51 0.14 20.63
C LEU A 327 -3.01 -0.08 20.74
N ASP A 328 -2.25 1.00 20.56
CA ASP A 328 -0.80 1.02 20.72
C ASP A 328 -0.42 1.40 22.14
N ILE A 329 0.19 0.45 22.84
CA ILE A 329 0.74 0.64 24.19
C ILE A 329 2.25 0.78 24.04
N TYR A 330 2.80 1.96 24.33
CA TYR A 330 4.23 2.20 24.20
C TYR A 330 4.99 1.55 25.35
N GLU A 331 6.03 0.78 25.02
CA GLU A 331 6.82 -0.01 25.95
C GLU A 331 8.23 0.51 26.09
N GLN A 332 8.87 0.19 27.22
CA GLN A 332 10.27 0.51 27.45
C GLN A 332 11.17 -0.50 26.72
N PRO A 333 12.37 -0.11 26.24
CA PRO A 333 12.99 1.21 26.38
C PRO A 333 12.41 2.24 25.40
N SER A 334 11.99 3.40 25.91
CA SER A 334 11.42 4.49 25.11
C SER A 334 11.88 5.85 25.63
N HIS A 335 11.70 6.90 24.81
CA HIS A 335 11.86 8.28 25.28
C HIS A 335 10.95 8.52 26.51
N PRO A 336 11.36 9.34 27.51
CA PRO A 336 10.53 9.70 28.66
C PRO A 336 9.11 10.20 28.32
N ARG A 337 8.94 10.78 27.12
CA ARG A 337 7.66 11.30 26.59
C ARG A 337 6.67 10.20 26.22
N CYS A 338 7.18 9.00 25.89
CA CYS A 338 6.36 7.86 25.51
C CYS A 338 6.02 6.97 26.71
N ARG A 339 6.55 7.26 27.91
CA ARG A 339 6.30 6.43 29.09
C ARG A 339 4.82 6.49 29.47
N GLY A 340 4.17 5.34 29.45
CA GLY A 340 2.73 5.22 29.74
C GLY A 340 1.83 5.77 28.64
N LEU A 341 2.37 6.06 27.45
CA LEU A 341 1.58 6.57 26.32
C LEU A 341 0.76 5.43 25.70
N ILE A 342 -0.55 5.65 25.58
CA ILE A 342 -1.47 4.72 24.94
C ILE A 342 -2.25 5.49 23.86
N LEU A 343 -2.24 4.96 22.64
CA LEU A 343 -2.91 5.57 21.50
C LEU A 343 -3.88 4.58 20.86
N LEU A 344 -5.14 4.99 20.70
CA LEU A 344 -6.17 4.22 20.00
C LEU A 344 -6.28 4.75 18.57
N GLU A 345 -6.06 3.88 17.59
CA GLU A 345 -6.18 4.20 16.16
C GLU A 345 -7.37 3.46 15.56
N THR A 346 -8.13 4.15 14.70
CA THR A 346 -9.17 3.54 13.86
C THR A 346 -9.29 4.27 12.53
N TYR A 347 -10.01 3.67 11.58
CA TYR A 347 -10.32 4.29 10.28
C TYR A 347 -11.83 4.32 10.12
N SER A 348 -12.42 5.50 10.02
CA SER A 348 -13.87 5.67 9.93
C SER A 348 -14.23 6.84 9.02
N ALA A 349 -15.33 6.70 8.29
CA ALA A 349 -15.98 7.76 7.54
C ALA A 349 -17.14 8.43 8.30
N LEU A 350 -17.43 7.95 9.52
CA LEU A 350 -18.49 8.52 10.33
C LEU A 350 -18.19 9.96 10.71
N ASP A 351 -19.23 10.79 10.71
CA ASP A 351 -19.21 12.11 11.33
C ASP A 351 -18.70 12.01 12.78
N ASP A 352 -17.97 13.03 13.26
CA ASP A 352 -17.33 13.04 14.59
C ASP A 352 -18.26 12.61 15.73
N GLU A 353 -19.55 12.99 15.68
CA GLU A 353 -20.54 12.62 16.69
C GLU A 353 -20.87 11.12 16.67
N LYS A 354 -21.06 10.55 15.47
CA LYS A 354 -21.33 9.12 15.31
C LYS A 354 -20.10 8.29 15.63
N LEU A 355 -18.91 8.78 15.26
CA LEU A 355 -17.65 8.15 15.62
C LEU A 355 -17.49 8.08 17.14
N LYS A 356 -17.73 9.19 17.86
CA LYS A 356 -17.69 9.20 19.33
C LYS A 356 -18.63 8.17 19.96
N ALA A 357 -19.81 7.95 19.38
CA ALA A 357 -20.76 6.95 19.86
C ALA A 357 -20.29 5.50 19.66
N THR A 358 -19.40 5.24 18.70
CA THR A 358 -18.85 3.90 18.44
C THR A 358 -17.56 3.61 19.21
N LEU A 359 -16.98 4.61 19.88
CA LEU A 359 -15.76 4.44 20.65
C LEU A 359 -15.96 3.46 21.84
N PRO A 360 -14.92 2.68 22.19
CA PRO A 360 -14.98 1.78 23.35
C PRO A 360 -15.19 2.53 24.66
N THR A 361 -16.40 2.45 25.23
CA THR A 361 -16.78 3.14 26.47
C THR A 361 -16.00 2.64 27.70
N PHE A 362 -15.46 1.43 27.62
CA PHE A 362 -14.60 0.87 28.66
C PHE A 362 -13.18 1.44 28.67
N LEU A 363 -12.78 2.22 27.65
CA LEU A 363 -11.49 2.92 27.61
C LEU A 363 -11.63 4.37 28.08
N ASN A 364 -10.63 4.85 28.83
CA ASN A 364 -10.56 6.24 29.26
C ASN A 364 -9.97 7.13 28.14
N ILE A 365 -10.78 7.39 27.11
CA ILE A 365 -10.41 8.20 25.96
C ILE A 365 -10.58 9.69 26.33
N GLU A 366 -9.49 10.44 26.39
CA GLU A 366 -9.55 11.86 26.79
C GLU A 366 -9.77 12.81 25.61
N GLN A 367 -9.00 12.63 24.54
CA GLN A 367 -9.00 13.57 23.42
C GLN A 367 -8.58 12.91 22.12
N GLU A 368 -9.09 13.46 21.02
CA GLU A 368 -8.59 13.15 19.68
C GLU A 368 -7.28 13.91 19.42
N VAL A 369 -6.26 13.17 18.99
CA VAL A 369 -4.92 13.67 18.68
C VAL A 369 -4.55 13.43 17.22
N THR A 370 -5.56 13.21 16.36
CA THR A 370 -5.42 13.07 14.90
C THR A 370 -4.68 14.28 14.34
N GLY A 371 -3.55 14.01 13.69
CA GLY A 371 -2.66 15.02 13.12
C GLY A 371 -2.05 16.03 14.07
N ASN A 372 -2.01 15.73 15.36
CA ASN A 372 -1.21 16.48 16.30
C ASN A 372 0.26 16.04 16.20
N PRO A 373 1.20 16.94 15.83
CA PRO A 373 2.60 16.57 15.64
C PRO A 373 3.27 16.03 16.91
N ASN A 374 2.80 16.41 18.10
CA ASN A 374 3.30 15.87 19.38
C ASN A 374 3.02 14.37 19.55
N TYR A 375 2.00 13.84 18.88
CA TYR A 375 1.60 12.44 18.90
C TYR A 375 1.95 11.72 17.58
N SER A 376 2.75 12.35 16.73
CA SER A 376 3.32 11.69 15.56
C SER A 376 4.45 10.75 15.99
N MET A 377 4.49 9.55 15.42
CA MET A 377 5.50 8.55 15.77
C MET A 377 6.92 9.03 15.49
N TYR A 378 7.10 9.87 14.46
CA TYR A 378 8.38 10.46 14.10
C TYR A 378 8.88 11.42 15.18
N ASN A 379 8.04 12.37 15.62
CA ASN A 379 8.46 13.29 16.68
C ASN A 379 8.62 12.57 18.03
N LEU A 380 7.79 11.56 18.31
CA LEU A 380 7.91 10.74 19.52
C LEU A 380 9.23 9.95 19.60
N SER A 381 9.84 9.58 18.47
CA SER A 381 11.14 8.92 18.46
C SER A 381 12.33 9.87 18.50
N LEU A 382 12.16 11.18 18.25
CA LEU A 382 13.29 12.13 18.28
C LEU A 382 13.98 12.12 19.65
N ARG A 383 15.31 12.06 19.64
CA ARG A 383 16.13 12.17 20.85
C ARG A 383 16.23 13.60 21.38
N GLU A 384 16.24 14.58 20.47
CA GLU A 384 16.36 15.99 20.82
C GLU A 384 15.06 16.53 21.43
N ASP A 385 15.19 17.61 22.20
CA ASP A 385 14.04 18.33 22.71
C ASP A 385 13.28 19.04 21.57
N TRP A 386 11.96 18.83 21.52
CA TRP A 386 11.09 19.37 20.48
C TRP A 386 11.11 20.90 20.36
N LYS A 387 11.46 21.60 21.45
CA LYS A 387 11.57 23.06 21.47
C LYS A 387 12.76 23.59 20.67
N ASN A 388 13.83 22.79 20.55
CA ASN A 388 15.12 23.21 20.00
C ASN A 388 15.53 22.42 18.75
N SER A 389 14.84 21.31 18.45
CA SER A 389 15.21 20.43 17.35
C SER A 389 14.84 21.03 16.00
N LYS A 390 15.83 21.15 15.11
CA LYS A 390 15.63 21.47 13.69
C LYS A 390 14.96 20.33 12.92
N LYS A 391 14.91 19.12 13.50
CA LYS A 391 14.28 17.93 12.92
C LYS A 391 12.81 17.76 13.33
N TYR A 392 12.27 18.60 14.21
CA TYR A 392 10.87 18.51 14.62
C TYR A 392 9.94 18.91 13.46
N LEU A 393 9.01 18.01 13.10
CA LEU A 393 8.07 18.25 12.02
C LEU A 393 6.79 18.88 12.54
N LYS A 394 6.46 20.07 12.00
CA LYS A 394 5.22 20.80 12.29
C LYS A 394 4.06 20.28 11.44
N LYS A 395 2.83 20.73 11.74
CA LYS A 395 1.55 20.21 11.23
C LYS A 395 1.49 20.04 9.70
N GLY A 396 2.11 20.94 8.93
CA GLY A 396 2.17 20.87 7.45
C GLY A 396 3.13 19.82 6.87
N PHE A 397 3.91 19.11 7.69
CA PHE A 397 4.89 18.10 7.26
C PHE A 397 4.55 16.67 7.78
N LEU A 398 3.38 16.53 8.40
CA LEU A 398 2.86 15.24 8.88
C LEU A 398 2.27 14.43 7.72
N GLY A 399 2.25 13.09 7.86
CA GLY A 399 1.83 12.19 6.78
C GLY A 399 0.35 12.29 6.47
N PRO A 400 -0.12 11.75 5.34
CA PRO A 400 -1.57 11.63 5.08
C PRO A 400 -2.28 10.79 6.16
N GLU A 401 -1.57 9.90 6.87
CA GLU A 401 -2.10 9.22 8.06
C GLU A 401 -2.23 10.12 9.31
N ASP A 402 -1.64 11.31 9.31
CA ASP A 402 -1.57 12.24 10.44
C ASP A 402 -2.02 13.67 10.00
N CYS A 403 -2.87 13.82 8.99
CA CYS A 403 -3.43 15.11 8.60
C CYS A 403 -4.95 15.00 8.41
N PRO A 404 -5.77 15.88 9.04
CA PRO A 404 -7.15 16.02 8.62
C PRO A 404 -7.19 16.59 7.21
N THR A 405 -7.81 15.90 6.27
CA THR A 405 -8.16 16.46 4.96
C THR A 405 -9.30 17.46 5.15
N HIS A 406 -8.95 18.66 5.61
CA HIS A 406 -9.62 19.91 5.28
C HIS A 406 -8.77 21.11 5.72
N GLU A 407 -8.41 21.95 4.76
CA GLU A 407 -8.09 23.34 5.04
C GLU A 407 -9.38 24.01 5.54
N LEU A 408 -9.37 24.41 6.81
CA LEU A 408 -10.25 25.47 7.27
C LEU A 408 -9.56 26.79 6.93
N LYS A 409 -10.12 27.53 5.98
CA LYS A 409 -9.80 28.94 5.80
C LYS A 409 -10.26 29.67 7.06
N GLU A 410 -9.34 29.95 7.97
CA GLU A 410 -9.58 30.96 9.00
C GLU A 410 -9.46 32.34 8.36
N ASN A 411 -10.60 33.00 8.19
CA ASN A 411 -10.67 34.45 8.04
C ASN A 411 -10.27 35.09 9.37
N GLY A 412 -9.24 35.94 9.38
CA GLY A 412 -8.91 36.74 10.56
C GLY A 412 -7.61 37.52 10.45
N ASP A 413 -7.74 38.83 10.23
CA ASP A 413 -6.69 39.84 10.27
C ASP A 413 -5.68 39.69 11.42
N SER A 414 -4.38 39.71 11.09
CA SER A 414 -3.38 40.37 11.95
C SER A 414 -2.06 40.65 11.20
N LYS A 415 -1.88 41.92 10.83
CA LYS A 415 -0.65 42.72 10.67
C LYS A 415 0.70 41.97 10.68
N SER A 416 1.35 41.96 9.51
CA SER A 416 2.78 41.71 9.33
C SER A 416 3.64 42.93 9.72
N PRO A 417 4.79 42.76 10.40
CA PRO A 417 5.81 43.80 10.45
C PRO A 417 6.87 43.60 9.37
N ASN A 418 7.07 44.64 8.57
CA ASN A 418 8.20 44.87 7.68
C ASN A 418 9.54 44.71 8.39
N ILE A 419 10.51 44.00 7.77
CA ILE A 419 11.94 44.29 7.96
C ILE A 419 12.66 44.20 6.61
N TYR A 420 13.20 45.36 6.22
CA TYR A 420 14.17 45.61 5.15
C TYR A 420 15.55 44.98 5.42
N ALA A 421 16.24 44.51 4.38
CA ALA A 421 17.70 44.62 4.23
C ALA A 421 18.10 44.34 2.76
N LYS A 422 18.25 45.39 1.94
CA LYS A 422 19.53 45.99 1.48
C LYS A 422 20.21 45.26 0.32
N LEU A 423 19.94 45.80 -0.86
CA LEU A 423 20.80 45.79 -2.06
C LEU A 423 22.17 46.42 -1.75
N ASN A 424 23.22 45.84 -2.32
CA ASN A 424 24.44 46.54 -2.70
C ASN A 424 24.85 46.04 -4.08
N GLY A 425 24.89 46.95 -5.05
CA GLY A 425 25.52 46.75 -6.35
C GLY A 425 26.85 47.49 -6.44
N HIS A 426 27.71 47.04 -7.35
CA HIS A 426 28.55 47.86 -8.23
C HIS A 426 29.23 46.91 -9.24
N ALA A 427 28.93 47.07 -10.53
CA ALA A 427 29.81 47.64 -11.58
C ALA A 427 30.77 46.59 -12.19
N GLY A 428 30.93 46.44 -13.50
CA GLY A 428 30.36 47.09 -14.67
C GLY A 428 31.10 46.63 -15.94
N CYS A 429 30.42 46.79 -17.07
CA CYS A 429 30.94 47.02 -18.43
C CYS A 429 31.52 45.88 -19.31
N ASN A 430 31.01 45.93 -20.55
CA ASN A 430 31.53 45.45 -21.85
C ASN A 430 31.41 43.94 -22.08
N GLY A 431 30.76 43.43 -23.13
CA GLY A 431 30.51 43.95 -24.47
C GLY A 431 31.08 42.95 -25.48
N LEU A 432 30.34 42.69 -26.56
CA LEU A 432 30.69 41.98 -27.82
C LEU A 432 29.93 40.67 -28.09
N GLU A 433 28.99 40.79 -29.04
CA GLU A 433 28.81 40.01 -30.27
C GLU A 433 29.24 38.54 -30.34
N GLY A 434 28.35 37.71 -30.93
CA GLY A 434 28.76 36.76 -31.97
C GLY A 434 28.26 35.32 -31.85
N ASN A 435 27.29 34.98 -32.72
CA ASN A 435 27.14 33.73 -33.49
C ASN A 435 26.92 32.38 -32.74
N VAL A 436 25.75 31.75 -32.95
CA VAL A 436 25.48 30.68 -33.95
C VAL A 436 26.38 29.46 -33.73
N TYR A 437 25.79 28.31 -33.36
CA TYR A 437 25.90 27.04 -34.11
C TYR A 437 24.84 26.03 -33.62
N GLU A 438 24.33 25.32 -34.62
CA GLU A 438 23.35 24.24 -34.66
C GLU A 438 23.81 22.92 -33.99
N GLU A 439 22.79 22.10 -33.70
CA GLU A 439 22.66 20.63 -33.87
C GLU A 439 23.86 19.70 -33.57
N VAL A 440 23.61 18.64 -32.79
CA VAL A 440 23.15 17.31 -33.28
C VAL A 440 22.33 16.63 -32.18
#